data_AF-A0A944TUN4-F1
#
_entry.id   AF-A0A944TUN4-F1
#
_cell.length_a   1.000
_cell.length_b   1.000
_cell.length_c   1.000
_cell.angle_alpha   90.00
_cell.angle_beta   90.00
_cell.angle_gamma   90.00
#
_symmetry.space_group_name_H-M   'P 1'
#
loop_
_entity.id
_entity.type
_entity.pdbx_description
1 polymer ?
#
loop_
_entity_poly.entity_id
_entity_poly.type
_entity_poly.pdbx_seq_one_letter_code
_entity_poly.pdbx_strand_id
1 'polypeptide(L)'
;MKKLLLLLFLFFATFSSAFAYTAKYKITCNNEDCFRFGWKMVSILPGYKLEATCKKNDCTKFGWRSLDSAGSRFNVSCKEYGCFDDGWFSVEKIKNKTKYDLAVCKGNGCLVDGWNVTTSYGESGTVTCKNHDCATFGGLADWRKKSSKTTCIKNDCYRYGWFLDILR
;
A
#
# COMPACT_ATOMS: atom_id res chain seq x y z
N MET A 1 -36.75 51.50 26.69
CA MET A 1 -36.43 51.63 25.25
C MET A 1 -35.23 50.78 24.93
N LYS A 2 -35.44 49.79 24.05
CA LYS A 2 -34.53 49.07 23.12
C LYS A 2 -33.02 48.93 23.43
N LYS A 3 -32.53 47.75 22.98
CA LYS A 3 -31.16 47.35 22.55
C LYS A 3 -30.35 46.65 23.65
N LEU A 4 -29.69 45.52 23.45
CA LEU A 4 -29.46 44.73 22.24
C LEU A 4 -29.08 43.30 22.67
N LEU A 5 -29.67 42.35 21.95
CA LEU A 5 -29.31 40.94 21.82
C LEU A 5 -27.82 40.80 21.43
N LEU A 6 -27.03 40.00 22.14
CA LEU A 6 -25.84 39.38 21.53
C LEU A 6 -25.63 37.99 22.13
N LEU A 7 -26.26 37.02 21.46
CA LEU A 7 -25.99 35.60 21.56
C LEU A 7 -24.52 35.35 21.22
N LEU A 8 -23.71 35.04 22.24
CA LEU A 8 -22.43 34.36 22.07
C LEU A 8 -22.72 32.89 21.73
N PHE A 9 -23.07 32.64 20.46
CA PHE A 9 -22.92 31.34 19.82
C PHE A 9 -21.42 31.07 19.70
N LEU A 10 -20.81 30.50 20.74
CA LEU A 10 -19.51 29.87 20.65
C LEU A 10 -19.63 28.65 19.74
N PHE A 11 -19.42 28.89 18.45
CA PHE A 11 -19.06 27.91 17.45
C PHE A 11 -17.82 27.17 17.96
N PHE A 12 -18.01 26.05 18.65
CA PHE A 12 -17.00 24.99 18.69
C PHE A 12 -16.95 24.41 17.27
N ALA A 13 -16.25 25.12 16.39
CA ALA A 13 -15.72 24.52 15.17
C ALA A 13 -14.70 23.48 15.64
N THR A 14 -15.16 22.24 15.80
CA THR A 14 -14.30 21.08 15.85
C THR A 14 -13.52 21.08 14.54
N PHE A 15 -12.30 21.61 14.59
CA PHE A 15 -11.29 21.48 13.55
C PHE A 15 -10.98 19.99 13.43
N SER A 16 -11.86 19.28 12.73
CA SER A 16 -11.59 17.96 12.22
C SER A 16 -10.59 18.20 11.10
N SER A 17 -9.30 18.14 11.42
CA SER A 17 -8.23 18.02 10.43
C SER A 17 -8.46 16.72 9.68
N ALA A 18 -9.40 16.76 8.74
CA ALA A 18 -9.57 15.72 7.75
C ALA A 18 -8.26 15.71 6.97
N PHE A 19 -7.41 14.73 7.25
CA PHE A 19 -6.26 14.41 6.42
C PHE A 19 -6.79 14.22 5.00
N ALA A 20 -6.60 15.23 4.16
CA ALA A 20 -7.05 15.16 2.78
C ALA A 20 -6.09 14.25 2.03
N TYR A 21 -6.59 13.12 1.53
CA TYR A 21 -5.80 12.17 0.75
C TYR A 21 -5.58 12.72 -0.67
N THR A 22 -4.38 12.55 -1.24
CA THR A 22 -4.13 12.93 -2.66
C THR A 22 -4.66 11.91 -3.65
N ALA A 23 -4.73 10.64 -3.25
CA ALA A 23 -5.24 9.55 -4.07
C ALA A 23 -5.71 8.41 -3.16
N LYS A 24 -6.70 7.66 -3.63
CA LYS A 24 -7.22 6.50 -2.93
C LYS A 24 -7.43 5.35 -3.89
N TYR A 25 -6.98 4.17 -3.50
CA TYR A 25 -7.09 2.95 -4.28
C TYR A 25 -7.82 1.87 -3.48
N LYS A 26 -8.63 1.09 -4.18
CA LYS A 26 -9.19 -0.16 -3.67
C LYS A 26 -8.43 -1.32 -4.29
N ILE A 27 -7.98 -2.23 -3.45
CA ILE A 27 -7.36 -3.48 -3.85
C ILE A 27 -8.35 -4.62 -3.55
N THR A 28 -8.60 -5.45 -4.56
CA THR A 28 -9.49 -6.61 -4.47
C THR A 28 -8.72 -7.87 -4.81
N CYS A 29 -8.91 -8.93 -4.01
CA CYS A 29 -8.27 -10.22 -4.24
C CYS A 29 -8.90 -10.97 -5.40
N ASN A 30 -8.06 -11.62 -6.21
CA ASN A 30 -8.53 -12.57 -7.20
C ASN A 30 -8.93 -13.86 -6.47
N ASN A 31 -10.09 -14.43 -6.81
CA ASN A 31 -10.61 -15.68 -6.22
C ASN A 31 -10.54 -15.74 -4.68
N GLU A 32 -10.82 -14.60 -4.02
CA GLU A 32 -10.79 -14.46 -2.55
C GLU A 32 -9.43 -14.78 -1.88
N ASP A 33 -8.33 -14.82 -2.63
CA ASP A 33 -7.00 -15.06 -2.08
C ASP A 33 -5.95 -14.26 -2.86
N CYS A 34 -5.59 -13.10 -2.32
CA CYS A 34 -4.64 -12.18 -2.90
C CYS A 34 -3.25 -12.83 -3.07
N PHE A 35 -2.84 -13.70 -2.16
CA PHE A 35 -1.50 -14.24 -2.13
C PHE A 35 -1.35 -15.59 -2.84
N ARG A 36 -2.46 -16.20 -3.23
CA ARG A 36 -2.47 -17.33 -4.14
C ARG A 36 -2.73 -16.91 -5.59
N PHE A 37 -3.61 -15.95 -5.84
CA PHE A 37 -4.07 -15.63 -7.20
C PHE A 37 -3.75 -14.19 -7.66
N GLY A 38 -3.26 -13.34 -6.76
CA GLY A 38 -2.97 -11.94 -7.04
C GLY A 38 -4.16 -11.03 -6.78
N TRP A 39 -4.06 -9.78 -7.22
CA TRP A 39 -5.02 -8.74 -6.87
C TRP A 39 -5.17 -7.71 -7.97
N LYS A 40 -6.27 -6.96 -7.90
CA LYS A 40 -6.54 -5.80 -8.76
C LYS A 40 -6.59 -4.55 -7.92
N MET A 41 -5.81 -3.54 -8.32
CA MET A 41 -5.84 -2.21 -7.75
C MET A 41 -6.56 -1.26 -8.70
N VAL A 42 -7.54 -0.53 -8.17
CA VAL A 42 -8.31 0.46 -8.93
C VAL A 42 -8.36 1.76 -8.13
N SER A 43 -7.99 2.86 -8.78
CA SER A 43 -8.17 4.20 -8.20
C SER A 43 -9.66 4.53 -8.04
N ILE A 44 -10.05 5.08 -6.90
CA ILE A 44 -11.45 5.49 -6.64
C ILE A 44 -11.82 6.70 -7.50
N LEU A 45 -10.87 7.60 -7.75
CA LEU A 45 -11.00 8.62 -8.79
C LEU A 45 -10.46 8.07 -10.12
N PRO A 46 -11.07 8.42 -11.26
CA PRO A 46 -10.77 7.76 -12.53
C PRO A 46 -9.28 7.90 -12.92
N GLY A 47 -8.72 6.82 -13.50
CA GLY A 47 -7.51 6.91 -14.32
C GLY A 47 -6.49 5.79 -14.16
N TYR A 48 -6.33 5.23 -12.95
CA TYR A 48 -5.28 4.23 -12.71
C TYR A 48 -5.83 2.86 -12.33
N LYS A 49 -5.32 1.83 -12.99
CA LYS A 49 -5.55 0.42 -12.67
C LYS A 49 -4.23 -0.33 -12.67
N LEU A 50 -4.10 -1.34 -11.83
CA LEU A 50 -2.99 -2.29 -11.86
C LEU A 50 -3.53 -3.68 -11.57
N GLU A 51 -3.08 -4.66 -12.33
CA GLU A 51 -3.37 -6.07 -12.09
C GLU A 51 -2.09 -6.80 -11.71
N ALA A 52 -2.15 -7.56 -10.63
CA ALA A 52 -1.07 -8.40 -10.14
C ALA A 52 -1.48 -9.88 -10.20
N THR A 53 -0.54 -10.74 -10.55
CA THR A 53 -0.74 -12.19 -10.65
C THR A 53 0.41 -12.92 -9.97
N CYS A 54 0.09 -13.85 -9.07
CA CYS A 54 1.08 -14.67 -8.39
C CYS A 54 1.79 -15.61 -9.35
N LYS A 55 3.10 -15.77 -9.18
CA LYS A 55 3.87 -16.78 -9.90
C LYS A 55 3.57 -18.13 -9.27
N LYS A 56 3.32 -19.15 -10.10
CA LYS A 56 3.02 -20.53 -9.66
C LYS A 56 1.92 -20.60 -8.59
N ASN A 57 0.94 -19.70 -8.66
CA ASN A 57 -0.14 -19.57 -7.69
C ASN A 57 0.32 -19.37 -6.23
N ASP A 58 1.48 -18.76 -6.00
CA ASP A 58 1.98 -18.49 -4.65
C ASP A 58 2.90 -17.26 -4.68
N CYS A 59 2.32 -16.11 -4.32
CA CYS A 59 3.00 -14.84 -4.23
C CYS A 59 3.98 -14.78 -3.05
N THR A 60 3.71 -15.51 -1.97
CA THR A 60 4.53 -15.44 -0.74
C THR A 60 5.85 -16.16 -0.96
N LYS A 61 5.85 -17.22 -1.78
CA LYS A 61 7.03 -18.03 -2.08
C LYS A 61 7.76 -17.62 -3.36
N PHE A 62 7.02 -17.30 -4.43
CA PHE A 62 7.65 -17.07 -5.76
C PHE A 62 7.59 -15.62 -6.21
N GLY A 63 6.75 -14.79 -5.59
CA GLY A 63 6.49 -13.41 -5.97
C GLY A 63 5.42 -13.29 -7.05
N TRP A 64 5.33 -12.12 -7.67
CA TRP A 64 4.24 -11.79 -8.59
C TRP A 64 4.71 -11.01 -9.81
N ARG A 65 3.83 -10.89 -10.79
CA ARG A 65 3.97 -9.95 -11.91
C ARG A 65 2.83 -8.95 -11.86
N SER A 66 3.06 -7.72 -12.29
CA SER A 66 1.99 -6.74 -12.42
C SER A 66 2.09 -5.94 -13.71
N LEU A 67 0.94 -5.48 -14.18
CA LEU A 67 0.79 -4.56 -15.30
C LEU A 67 -0.15 -3.43 -14.89
N ASP A 68 0.29 -2.19 -15.08
CA ASP A 68 -0.57 -1.04 -14.87
C ASP A 68 -1.21 -0.51 -16.16
N SER A 69 -2.21 0.37 -16.00
CA SER A 69 -2.93 0.99 -17.11
C SER A 69 -2.09 1.96 -17.94
N ALA A 70 -0.88 2.30 -17.51
CA ALA A 70 0.09 3.08 -18.28
C ALA A 70 1.10 2.20 -19.05
N GLY A 71 1.01 0.87 -18.90
CA GLY A 71 1.88 -0.10 -19.56
C GLY A 71 3.17 -0.43 -18.79
N SER A 72 3.33 0.03 -17.55
CA SER A 72 4.46 -0.32 -16.70
C SER A 72 4.34 -1.75 -16.23
N ARG A 73 5.44 -2.52 -16.33
CA ARG A 73 5.49 -3.92 -15.93
C ARG A 73 6.35 -4.08 -14.69
N PHE A 74 5.83 -4.78 -13.69
CA PHE A 74 6.54 -5.10 -12.46
C PHE A 74 6.76 -6.61 -12.40
N ASN A 75 7.96 -7.02 -12.01
CA ASN A 75 8.28 -8.42 -11.77
C ASN A 75 8.95 -8.53 -10.41
N VAL A 76 8.24 -9.11 -9.45
CA VAL A 76 8.69 -9.26 -8.07
C VAL A 76 9.08 -10.71 -7.82
N SER A 77 10.28 -10.93 -7.28
CA SER A 77 10.79 -12.24 -6.91
C SER A 77 11.14 -12.26 -5.43
N CYS A 78 10.66 -13.26 -4.71
CA CYS A 78 11.00 -13.46 -3.31
C CYS A 78 12.47 -13.85 -3.14
N LYS A 79 13.00 -13.58 -1.95
CA LYS A 79 14.26 -14.17 -1.47
C LYS A 79 14.04 -15.63 -1.02
N GLU A 80 15.11 -16.26 -0.56
CA GLU A 80 15.20 -17.70 -0.28
C GLU A 80 14.06 -18.22 0.59
N TYR A 81 13.79 -17.57 1.73
CA TYR A 81 12.76 -18.03 2.67
C TYR A 81 11.36 -17.51 2.37
N GLY A 82 11.19 -16.73 1.30
CA GLY A 82 9.92 -16.14 0.90
C GLY A 82 9.92 -14.62 1.00
N CYS A 83 8.92 -14.02 0.36
CA CYS A 83 8.81 -12.57 0.25
C CYS A 83 8.62 -11.94 1.64
N PHE A 84 7.80 -12.56 2.49
CA PHE A 84 7.42 -11.93 3.74
C PHE A 84 8.28 -12.31 4.94
N ASP A 85 9.24 -13.21 4.75
CA ASP A 85 10.22 -13.60 5.76
C ASP A 85 11.54 -12.83 5.56
N ASP A 86 12.07 -12.80 4.33
CA ASP A 86 13.37 -12.16 4.03
C ASP A 86 13.28 -10.86 3.21
N GLY A 87 12.16 -10.68 2.50
CA GLY A 87 11.95 -9.63 1.53
C GLY A 87 12.01 -10.10 0.08
N TRP A 88 12.05 -9.14 -0.84
CA TRP A 88 11.93 -9.41 -2.28
C TRP A 88 12.69 -8.40 -3.12
N PHE A 89 12.93 -8.78 -4.37
CA PHE A 89 13.44 -7.91 -5.41
C PHE A 89 12.30 -7.54 -6.36
N SER A 90 12.18 -6.27 -6.73
CA SER A 90 11.23 -5.78 -7.72
C SER A 90 11.99 -5.20 -8.91
N VAL A 91 11.57 -5.58 -10.11
CA VAL A 91 12.03 -4.98 -11.37
C VAL A 91 10.85 -4.29 -12.04
N GLU A 92 10.95 -2.98 -12.18
CA GLU A 92 9.99 -2.15 -12.91
C GLU A 92 10.55 -1.84 -14.32
N LYS A 93 9.77 -2.16 -15.35
CA LYS A 93 10.07 -1.80 -16.76
C LYS A 93 9.04 -0.79 -17.26
N ILE A 94 9.52 0.40 -17.60
CA ILE A 94 8.71 1.49 -18.17
C ILE A 94 9.35 1.90 -19.49
N LYS A 95 8.70 1.59 -20.62
CA LYS A 95 9.25 1.84 -21.96
C LYS A 95 10.68 1.25 -22.06
N ASN A 96 11.69 2.10 -22.27
CA ASN A 96 13.11 1.72 -22.37
C ASN A 96 13.90 1.86 -21.06
N LYS A 97 13.24 2.11 -19.93
CA LYS A 97 13.88 2.25 -18.61
C LYS A 97 13.59 1.04 -17.74
N THR A 98 14.62 0.56 -17.05
CA THR A 98 14.49 -0.48 -16.02
C THR A 98 14.92 0.10 -14.67
N LYS A 99 14.11 -0.14 -13.64
CA LYS A 99 14.39 0.25 -12.26
C LYS A 99 14.34 -0.98 -11.37
N TYR A 100 15.14 -0.95 -10.32
CA TYR A 100 15.25 -2.05 -9.36
C TYR A 100 14.97 -1.52 -7.97
N ASP A 101 14.15 -2.24 -7.23
CA ASP A 101 13.89 -2.00 -5.82
C ASP A 101 14.19 -3.28 -5.03
N LEU A 102 14.75 -3.14 -3.83
CA LEU A 102 15.02 -4.21 -2.89
C LEU A 102 14.24 -3.95 -1.61
N ALA A 103 13.35 -4.86 -1.25
CA ALA A 103 12.69 -4.88 0.04
C ALA A 103 13.42 -5.83 1.01
N VAL A 104 13.55 -5.40 2.26
CA VAL A 104 14.16 -6.18 3.34
C VAL A 104 13.25 -6.13 4.55
N CYS A 105 12.82 -7.30 5.05
CA CYS A 105 11.98 -7.38 6.23
C CYS A 105 12.70 -6.86 7.47
N LYS A 106 11.92 -6.29 8.40
CA LYS A 106 12.38 -5.90 9.73
C LYS A 106 12.11 -7.05 10.70
N GLY A 107 12.91 -7.13 11.77
CA GLY A 107 12.63 -7.94 12.96
C GLY A 107 12.09 -9.33 12.65
N ASN A 108 10.84 -9.57 13.05
CA ASN A 108 10.14 -10.86 12.98
C ASN A 108 9.42 -11.12 11.64
N GLY A 109 9.80 -10.41 10.59
CA GLY A 109 9.25 -10.57 9.25
C GLY A 109 8.44 -9.36 8.77
N CYS A 110 8.25 -9.29 7.46
CA CYS A 110 7.66 -8.14 6.78
C CYS A 110 6.20 -7.89 7.20
N LEU A 111 5.45 -8.96 7.46
CA LEU A 111 4.03 -8.84 7.81
C LEU A 111 3.81 -8.57 9.30
N VAL A 112 4.85 -8.74 10.12
CA VAL A 112 4.83 -8.44 11.55
C VAL A 112 5.35 -7.04 11.79
N ASP A 113 6.58 -6.73 11.37
CA ASP A 113 7.24 -5.47 11.72
C ASP A 113 7.34 -4.48 10.56
N GLY A 114 7.04 -4.92 9.35
CA GLY A 114 7.20 -4.13 8.12
C GLY A 114 8.57 -4.34 7.47
N TRP A 115 8.94 -3.47 6.54
CA TRP A 115 10.14 -3.63 5.73
C TRP A 115 10.75 -2.29 5.33
N ASN A 116 12.03 -2.32 4.97
CA ASN A 116 12.69 -1.19 4.33
C ASN A 116 12.80 -1.46 2.83
N VAL A 117 12.79 -0.40 2.02
CA VAL A 117 12.98 -0.50 0.59
C VAL A 117 14.11 0.42 0.15
N THR A 118 15.06 -0.12 -0.61
CA THR A 118 16.13 0.63 -1.27
C THR A 118 15.96 0.54 -2.79
N THR A 119 16.36 1.59 -3.50
CA THR A 119 16.12 1.69 -4.94
C THR A 119 17.40 1.97 -5.70
N SER A 120 17.47 1.52 -6.95
CA SER A 120 18.61 1.78 -7.83
C SER A 120 18.70 3.24 -8.30
N TYR A 121 17.75 4.10 -7.93
CA TYR A 121 17.66 5.50 -8.35
C TYR A 121 17.73 6.48 -7.16
N GLY A 122 18.31 6.04 -6.04
CA GLY A 122 18.69 6.90 -4.91
C GLY A 122 17.55 7.25 -3.95
N GLU A 123 16.36 6.71 -4.15
CA GLU A 123 15.25 6.82 -3.21
C GLU A 123 15.25 5.65 -2.22
N SER A 124 14.61 5.85 -1.08
CA SER A 124 14.35 4.80 -0.10
C SER A 124 12.95 4.93 0.47
N GLY A 125 12.52 3.92 1.22
CA GLY A 125 11.32 4.00 2.02
C GLY A 125 11.25 2.95 3.10
N THR A 126 10.21 3.07 3.90
CA THR A 126 9.95 2.25 5.06
C THR A 126 8.47 1.94 5.13
N VAL A 127 8.14 0.71 5.50
CA VAL A 127 6.80 0.27 5.84
C VAL A 127 6.80 -0.19 7.28
N THR A 128 5.78 0.20 8.03
CA THR A 128 5.59 -0.17 9.43
C THR A 128 4.18 -0.73 9.61
N CYS A 129 4.09 -1.91 10.20
CA CYS A 129 2.81 -2.55 10.46
C CYS A 129 2.11 -1.92 11.66
N LYS A 130 0.80 -1.80 11.55
CA LYS A 130 -0.03 -1.42 12.68
C LYS A 130 -0.17 -2.62 13.61
N ASN A 131 0.01 -2.42 14.91
CA ASN A 131 -0.11 -3.47 15.95
C ASN A 131 0.75 -4.72 15.68
N HIS A 132 1.93 -4.55 15.07
CA HIS A 132 2.79 -5.66 14.65
C HIS A 132 2.08 -6.70 13.74
N ASP A 133 1.09 -6.27 12.96
CA ASP A 133 0.33 -7.17 12.09
C ASP A 133 -0.26 -6.40 10.88
N CYS A 134 0.52 -6.37 9.80
CA CYS A 134 0.10 -5.81 8.53
C CYS A 134 -0.99 -6.63 7.84
N ALA A 135 -1.06 -7.94 8.12
CA ALA A 135 -2.02 -8.86 7.50
C ALA A 135 -3.46 -8.50 7.89
N THR A 136 -3.63 -8.14 9.15
CA THR A 136 -4.92 -7.88 9.76
C THR A 136 -5.22 -6.38 9.83
N PHE A 137 -4.23 -5.54 10.14
CA PHE A 137 -4.49 -4.12 10.41
C PHE A 137 -3.91 -3.16 9.37
N GLY A 138 -3.15 -3.66 8.40
CA GLY A 138 -2.42 -2.82 7.45
C GLY A 138 -1.29 -2.06 8.14
N GLY A 139 -0.96 -0.88 7.61
CA GLY A 139 0.22 -0.15 8.07
C GLY A 139 0.41 1.19 7.39
N LEU A 140 1.54 1.81 7.70
CA LEU A 140 1.98 3.06 7.08
C LEU A 140 3.21 2.77 6.21
N ALA A 141 3.29 3.43 5.07
CA ALA A 141 4.42 3.34 4.18
C ALA A 141 4.88 4.75 3.77
N ASP A 142 6.15 5.05 4.01
CA ASP A 142 6.82 6.25 3.53
C ASP A 142 7.69 5.87 2.34
N TRP A 143 7.37 6.40 1.17
CA TRP A 143 8.00 6.04 -0.09
C TRP A 143 8.14 7.25 -0.99
N ARG A 144 9.36 7.52 -1.49
CA ARG A 144 9.65 8.65 -2.40
C ARG A 144 9.06 9.98 -1.88
N LYS A 145 9.28 10.25 -0.58
CA LYS A 145 8.79 11.43 0.15
C LYS A 145 7.26 11.55 0.20
N LYS A 146 6.52 10.46 -0.01
CA LYS A 146 5.07 10.40 0.15
C LYS A 146 4.71 9.34 1.17
N SER A 147 3.86 9.72 2.10
CA SER A 147 3.29 8.77 3.06
C SER A 147 2.02 8.16 2.47
N SER A 148 1.76 6.93 2.85
CA SER A 148 0.55 6.22 2.49
C SER A 148 0.09 5.31 3.62
N LYS A 149 -1.21 5.04 3.66
CA LYS A 149 -1.84 4.21 4.66
C LYS A 149 -2.57 3.05 4.00
N THR A 150 -2.31 1.85 4.48
CA THR A 150 -3.04 0.64 4.12
C THR A 150 -4.05 0.31 5.21
N THR A 151 -5.30 0.03 4.81
CA THR A 151 -6.36 -0.42 5.72
C THR A 151 -6.99 -1.70 5.18
N CYS A 152 -6.86 -2.80 5.92
CA CYS A 152 -7.45 -4.08 5.53
C CYS A 152 -8.98 -4.06 5.58
N ILE A 153 -9.62 -4.71 4.62
CA ILE A 153 -11.07 -4.89 4.61
C ILE A 153 -11.40 -6.05 5.54
N LYS A 154 -12.38 -5.86 6.45
CA LYS A 154 -12.79 -6.87 7.45
C LYS A 154 -11.62 -7.45 8.26
N ASN A 155 -10.59 -6.63 8.54
CA ASN A 155 -9.39 -7.02 9.25
C ASN A 155 -8.63 -8.22 8.61
N ASP A 156 -8.72 -8.37 7.29
CA ASP A 156 -7.97 -9.40 6.57
C ASP A 156 -7.67 -8.92 5.15
N CYS A 157 -6.43 -8.45 4.97
CA CYS A 157 -5.92 -7.97 3.70
C CYS A 157 -5.79 -9.10 2.65
N TYR A 158 -5.66 -10.36 3.07
CA TYR A 158 -5.35 -11.48 2.17
C TYR A 158 -6.58 -12.04 1.51
N ARG A 159 -7.69 -12.07 2.23
CA ARG A 159 -8.94 -12.60 1.73
C ARG A 159 -9.80 -11.52 1.09
N TYR A 160 -9.90 -10.36 1.74
CA TYR A 160 -10.86 -9.33 1.34
C TYR A 160 -10.22 -8.13 0.65
N GLY A 161 -8.89 -8.02 0.66
CA GLY A 161 -8.17 -6.90 0.08
C GLY A 161 -8.07 -5.71 1.03
N TRP A 162 -7.70 -4.55 0.49
CA TRP A 162 -7.41 -3.37 1.30
C TRP A 162 -7.69 -2.06 0.57
N PHE A 163 -7.75 -0.98 1.33
CA PHE A 163 -7.63 0.37 0.79
C PHE A 163 -6.20 0.87 0.95
N LEU A 164 -5.71 1.59 -0.06
CA LEU A 164 -4.47 2.33 -0.01
C LEU A 164 -4.77 3.81 -0.20
N ASP A 165 -4.48 4.60 0.83
CA ASP A 165 -4.68 6.04 0.84
C ASP A 165 -3.31 6.74 0.76
N ILE A 166 -3.08 7.56 -0.27
CA ILE A 166 -1.87 8.40 -0.36
C ILE A 166 -2.12 9.70 0.41
N LEU A 167 -1.28 9.99 1.39
CA LEU A 167 -1.42 11.15 2.27
C LEU A 167 -0.87 12.41 1.58
N ARG A 168 -1.43 13.57 1.92
CA ARG A 168 -0.92 14.89 1.52
C ARG A 168 0.29 15.31 2.34
#